data_AF-A0A7X6NSR1-F1
#
_entry.id   AF-A0A7X6NSR1-F1
#
_cell.length_a   1.000
_cell.length_b   1.000
_cell.length_c   1.000
_cell.angle_alpha   90.00
_cell.angle_beta   90.00
_cell.angle_gamma   90.00
#
_symmetry.space_group_name_H-M   'P 1'
#
loop_
_entity.id
_entity.type
_entity.pdbx_description
1 polymer ?
#
loop_
_entity_poly.entity_id
_entity_poly.type
_entity_poly.pdbx_seq_one_letter_code
_entity_poly.pdbx_strand_id
1 'polypeptide(L)'
;MKDGRSTTLAHVARAAGVSKATASKAFNDREDVAAETRERVLAHAAELGYVPPVRAPAGSGPQVWVALTSFVNPYMGLVLDGLLAEAQALGAVCSVFQHVAAPGDGQAPPASPAWIRQGTERGVGAFVLITTPVTKAHLRVAAAANAPLIVVDPLVGIPDGALSVG
;
A
#
# COMPACT_ATOMS: atom_id res chain seq x y z
N MET A 1 16.83 -16.72 17.45
CA MET A 1 16.90 -17.21 16.06
C MET A 1 15.52 -17.75 15.67
N LYS A 2 14.80 -17.10 14.75
CA LYS A 2 13.61 -17.67 14.07
C LYS A 2 13.88 -17.50 12.58
N ASP A 3 14.06 -18.61 11.88
CA ASP A 3 14.43 -18.66 10.48
C ASP A 3 13.41 -17.95 9.58
N GLY A 4 13.93 -17.15 8.64
CA GLY A 4 13.18 -16.36 7.68
C GLY A 4 12.49 -17.18 6.59
N ARG A 5 11.47 -17.96 6.95
CA ARG A 5 10.44 -18.44 6.01
C ARG A 5 9.07 -18.05 6.54
N SER A 6 8.61 -16.86 6.18
CA SER A 6 7.19 -16.52 6.30
C SER A 6 6.34 -17.62 5.64
N THR A 7 5.35 -18.17 6.33
CA THR A 7 4.38 -19.09 5.73
C THR A 7 3.82 -18.43 4.46
N THR A 8 3.91 -19.12 3.33
CA THR A 8 3.44 -18.59 2.03
C THR A 8 2.14 -19.27 1.61
N LEU A 9 1.40 -18.65 0.68
CA LEU A 9 0.22 -19.28 0.06
C LEU A 9 0.56 -20.62 -0.61
N ALA A 10 1.82 -20.82 -1.04
CA ALA A 10 2.27 -22.09 -1.60
C ALA A 10 2.42 -23.19 -0.54
N HIS A 11 2.70 -22.85 0.72
CA HIS A 11 2.68 -23.80 1.83
C HIS A 11 1.24 -24.23 2.14
N VAL A 12 0.32 -23.26 2.19
CA VAL A 12 -1.11 -23.53 2.39
C VAL A 12 -1.69 -24.40 1.27
N ALA A 13 -1.41 -24.06 0.01
CA ALA A 13 -1.88 -24.83 -1.14
C ALA A 13 -1.43 -26.31 -1.08
N ARG A 14 -0.16 -26.52 -0.68
CA ARG A 14 0.40 -27.86 -0.51
C ARG A 14 -0.26 -28.64 0.62
N ALA A 15 -0.48 -28.01 1.77
CA ALA A 15 -1.16 -28.63 2.91
C ALA A 15 -2.60 -28.99 2.57
N ALA A 16 -3.32 -28.11 1.85
CA ALA A 16 -4.70 -28.32 1.43
C ALA A 16 -4.88 -29.23 0.21
N GLY A 17 -3.79 -29.72 -0.40
CA GLY A 17 -3.82 -30.61 -1.56
C GLY A 17 -4.35 -29.94 -2.84
N VAL A 18 -4.16 -28.63 -2.99
CA VAL A 18 -4.66 -27.86 -4.14
C VAL A 18 -3.55 -27.09 -4.87
N SER A 19 -3.85 -26.60 -6.06
CA SER A 19 -2.94 -25.70 -6.77
C SER A 19 -2.85 -24.33 -6.06
N LYS A 20 -1.73 -23.61 -6.24
CA LYS A 20 -1.59 -22.22 -5.76
C LYS A 20 -2.69 -21.31 -6.29
N ALA A 21 -3.13 -21.52 -7.53
CA ALA A 21 -4.22 -20.75 -8.14
C ALA A 21 -5.56 -21.02 -7.44
N THR A 22 -5.86 -22.28 -7.13
CA THR A 22 -7.06 -22.68 -6.38
C THR A 22 -7.05 -22.10 -4.97
N ALA A 23 -5.92 -22.18 -4.26
CA ALA A 23 -5.78 -21.56 -2.94
C ALA A 23 -5.98 -20.04 -3.02
N SER A 24 -5.43 -19.38 -4.03
CA SER A 24 -5.66 -17.94 -4.24
C SER A 24 -7.12 -17.59 -4.49
N LYS A 25 -7.85 -18.41 -5.25
CA LYS A 25 -9.28 -18.21 -5.50
C LYS A 25 -10.12 -18.43 -4.25
N ALA A 26 -9.77 -19.45 -3.45
CA ALA A 26 -10.40 -19.72 -2.17
C ALA A 26 -10.24 -18.56 -1.17
N PHE A 27 -9.07 -17.92 -1.14
CA PHE A 27 -8.82 -16.73 -0.31
C PHE A 27 -9.53 -15.47 -0.78
N ASN A 28 -9.71 -15.30 -2.09
CA ASN A 28 -10.33 -14.12 -2.70
C ASN A 28 -11.85 -14.28 -2.92
N ASP A 29 -12.49 -15.20 -2.21
CA ASP A 29 -13.93 -15.48 -2.27
C ASP A 29 -14.53 -15.63 -3.68
N ARG A 30 -13.80 -16.25 -4.62
CA ARG A 30 -14.32 -16.47 -5.98
C ARG A 30 -15.29 -17.66 -6.01
N GLU A 31 -16.40 -17.52 -6.75
CA GLU A 31 -17.47 -18.53 -6.86
C GLU A 31 -17.06 -19.82 -7.59
N ASP A 32 -15.91 -19.82 -8.27
CA ASP A 32 -15.39 -20.96 -9.02
C ASP A 32 -14.64 -22.00 -8.16
N VAL A 33 -14.75 -21.90 -6.83
CA VAL A 33 -14.20 -22.85 -5.86
C VAL A 33 -15.31 -23.45 -5.02
N ALA A 34 -15.41 -24.78 -5.05
CA ALA A 34 -16.37 -25.52 -4.23
C ALA A 34 -16.19 -25.18 -2.74
N ALA A 35 -17.32 -25.03 -2.01
CA ALA A 35 -17.33 -24.64 -0.60
C ALA A 35 -16.43 -25.54 0.26
N GLU A 36 -16.49 -26.86 0.06
CA GLU A 36 -15.65 -27.83 0.77
C GLU A 36 -14.14 -27.59 0.55
N THR A 37 -13.75 -27.23 -0.68
CA THR A 37 -12.35 -26.92 -1.00
C THR A 37 -11.93 -25.61 -0.35
N ARG A 38 -12.82 -24.62 -0.28
CA ARG A 38 -12.58 -23.35 0.41
C ARG A 38 -12.35 -23.58 1.89
N GLU A 39 -13.23 -24.32 2.56
CA GLU A 39 -13.13 -24.64 3.98
C GLU A 39 -11.79 -25.33 4.29
N ARG A 40 -11.39 -26.32 3.48
CA ARG A 40 -10.10 -27.01 3.64
C ARG A 40 -8.91 -26.07 3.50
N VAL A 41 -8.92 -25.16 2.53
CA VAL A 41 -7.84 -24.17 2.35
C VAL A 41 -7.75 -23.21 3.54
N LEU A 42 -8.88 -22.70 4.01
CA LEU A 42 -8.94 -21.76 5.13
C LEU A 42 -8.52 -22.41 6.46
N ALA A 43 -8.89 -23.67 6.68
CA ALA A 43 -8.47 -24.44 7.86
C ALA A 43 -6.94 -24.58 7.92
N HIS A 44 -6.31 -25.06 6.85
CA HIS A 44 -4.85 -25.19 6.81
C HIS A 44 -4.11 -23.86 6.87
N ALA A 45 -4.70 -22.79 6.34
CA ALA A 45 -4.12 -21.47 6.50
C ALA A 45 -4.06 -21.02 7.96
N ALA A 46 -5.16 -21.23 8.70
CA ALA A 46 -5.23 -20.92 10.12
C ALA A 46 -4.22 -21.75 10.92
N GLU A 47 -4.13 -23.05 10.65
CA GLU A 47 -3.16 -23.97 11.28
C GLU A 47 -1.71 -23.53 11.04
N LEU A 48 -1.39 -23.06 9.83
CA LEU A 48 -0.05 -22.64 9.45
C LEU A 48 0.27 -21.18 9.81
N GLY A 49 -0.67 -20.46 10.43
CA GLY A 49 -0.53 -19.04 10.76
C GLY A 49 -0.34 -18.16 9.52
N TYR A 50 -0.92 -18.54 8.38
CA TYR A 50 -0.81 -17.77 7.14
C TYR A 50 -1.69 -16.52 7.23
N VAL A 51 -1.05 -15.35 7.17
CA VAL A 51 -1.72 -14.06 7.04
C VAL A 51 -1.62 -13.63 5.58
N PRO A 52 -2.72 -13.56 4.82
CA PRO A 52 -2.68 -13.07 3.46
C PRO A 52 -2.23 -11.60 3.43
N PRO A 53 -1.42 -11.18 2.44
CA PRO A 53 -1.14 -9.77 2.26
C PRO A 53 -2.45 -9.04 1.97
N VAL A 54 -2.69 -7.92 2.67
CA VAL A 54 -3.82 -7.03 2.39
C VAL A 54 -3.66 -6.52 0.96
N ARG A 55 -4.42 -7.11 0.03
CA ARG A 55 -4.50 -6.65 -1.36
C ARG A 55 -5.85 -5.99 -1.51
N ALA A 56 -5.86 -4.80 -2.09
CA ALA A 56 -7.12 -4.13 -2.40
C ALA A 56 -7.97 -5.07 -3.29
N PRO A 57 -9.29 -5.16 -3.05
CA PRO A 57 -10.17 -6.05 -3.80
C PRO A 57 -10.02 -5.80 -5.31
N ALA A 58 -10.08 -6.88 -6.10
CA ALA A 58 -10.00 -6.78 -7.56
C ALA A 58 -11.12 -5.85 -8.07
N GLY A 59 -10.74 -4.73 -8.69
CA GLY A 59 -11.67 -3.69 -9.12
C GLY A 59 -11.65 -2.41 -8.27
N SER A 60 -10.86 -2.33 -7.18
CA SER A 60 -10.50 -1.04 -6.61
C SER A 60 -9.69 -0.28 -7.67
N GLY A 61 -10.07 0.93 -8.07
CA GLY A 61 -9.30 1.70 -9.05
C GLY A 61 -7.90 2.07 -8.54
N PRO A 62 -7.19 2.96 -9.24
CA PRO A 62 -5.80 3.29 -8.94
C PRO A 62 -5.58 3.60 -7.45
N GLN A 63 -4.58 2.95 -6.84
CA GLN A 63 -4.27 3.17 -5.43
C GLN A 63 -3.32 4.36 -5.29
N VAL A 64 -3.72 5.36 -4.50
CA VAL A 64 -2.93 6.56 -4.22
C VAL A 64 -2.66 6.63 -2.72
N TRP A 65 -1.39 6.77 -2.36
CA TRP A 65 -1.01 6.98 -0.97
C TRP A 65 -0.66 8.44 -0.71
N VAL A 66 -1.30 9.03 0.30
CA VAL A 66 -1.16 10.44 0.66
C VAL A 66 -0.54 10.52 2.05
N ALA A 67 0.52 11.29 2.22
CA ALA A 67 1.09 11.58 3.53
C ALA A 67 1.08 13.08 3.82
N LEU A 68 0.70 13.43 5.05
CA LEU A 68 0.57 14.81 5.51
C LEU A 68 1.05 14.97 6.95
N THR A 69 1.47 16.16 7.35
CA THR A 69 2.08 16.39 8.67
C THR A 69 1.06 16.45 9.81
N SER A 70 -0.16 16.91 9.55
CA SER A 70 -1.20 17.07 10.57
C SER A 70 -2.61 17.10 9.97
N PHE A 71 -3.55 16.36 10.58
CA PHE A 71 -4.98 16.40 10.21
C PHE A 71 -5.73 17.59 10.80
N VAL A 72 -5.18 18.28 11.81
CA VAL A 72 -5.88 19.36 12.50
C VAL A 72 -5.63 20.75 11.91
N ASN A 73 -4.77 20.84 10.89
CA ASN A 73 -4.52 22.09 10.18
C ASN A 73 -5.63 22.34 9.14
N PRO A 74 -6.43 23.43 9.25
CA PRO A 74 -7.53 23.71 8.32
C PRO A 74 -7.11 23.80 6.85
N TYR A 75 -5.90 24.31 6.59
CA TYR A 75 -5.36 24.39 5.23
C TYR A 75 -5.11 22.99 4.64
N MET A 76 -4.63 22.05 5.44
CA MET A 76 -4.47 20.64 5.01
C MET A 76 -5.81 19.99 4.68
N GLY A 77 -6.87 20.36 5.41
CA GLY A 77 -8.23 19.92 5.12
C GLY A 77 -8.68 20.33 3.72
N LEU A 78 -8.43 21.58 3.31
CA LEU A 78 -8.80 22.07 1.98
C LEU A 78 -8.04 21.37 0.85
N VAL A 79 -6.72 21.19 1.03
CA VAL A 79 -5.88 20.48 0.05
C VAL A 79 -6.32 19.02 -0.07
N LEU A 80 -6.58 18.36 1.06
CA LEU A 80 -7.00 16.97 1.09
C LEU A 80 -8.40 16.80 0.47
N ASP A 81 -9.33 17.71 0.75
CA ASP A 81 -10.68 17.68 0.17
C ASP A 81 -10.63 17.73 -1.36
N GLY A 82 -9.87 18.69 -1.92
CA GLY A 82 -9.68 18.79 -3.37
C GLY A 82 -9.02 17.53 -3.98
N LEU A 83 -8.00 17.00 -3.32
CA LEU A 83 -7.33 15.76 -3.76
C LEU A 83 -8.29 14.57 -3.76
N LEU A 84 -9.06 14.39 -2.68
CA LEU A 84 -9.97 13.26 -2.52
C LEU A 84 -11.15 13.35 -3.50
N ALA A 85 -11.67 14.55 -3.75
CA ALA A 85 -12.72 14.77 -4.74
C ALA A 85 -12.26 14.36 -6.15
N GLU A 86 -11.05 14.74 -6.56
CA GLU A 86 -10.49 14.37 -7.86
C GLU A 86 -10.18 12.87 -7.94
N ALA A 87 -9.59 12.30 -6.89
CA ALA A 87 -9.33 10.86 -6.81
C ALA A 87 -10.63 10.06 -6.96
N GLN A 88 -11.71 10.50 -6.30
CA GLN A 88 -13.02 9.87 -6.42
C GLN A 88 -13.57 9.96 -7.85
N ALA A 89 -13.43 11.12 -8.52
CA ALA A 89 -13.85 11.28 -9.92
C ALA A 89 -13.13 10.33 -10.88
N LEU A 90 -11.87 10.00 -10.57
CA LEU A 90 -11.04 9.05 -11.32
C LEU A 90 -11.24 7.59 -10.88
N GLY A 91 -12.09 7.32 -9.89
CA GLY A 91 -12.28 6.00 -9.29
C GLY A 91 -11.07 5.49 -8.52
N ALA A 92 -10.13 6.37 -8.17
CA ALA A 92 -8.95 6.05 -7.39
C ALA A 92 -9.30 5.88 -5.89
N VAL A 93 -8.54 5.04 -5.21
CA VAL A 93 -8.66 4.83 -3.77
C VAL A 93 -7.48 5.51 -3.08
N CYS A 94 -7.79 6.48 -2.22
CA CYS A 94 -6.79 7.19 -1.43
C CYS A 94 -6.64 6.57 -0.04
N SER A 95 -5.41 6.20 0.32
CA SER A 95 -5.04 5.90 1.70
C SER A 95 -4.25 7.08 2.27
N VAL A 96 -4.75 7.70 3.33
CA VAL A 96 -4.17 8.91 3.92
C VAL A 96 -3.48 8.59 5.23
N PHE A 97 -2.24 9.06 5.37
CA PHE A 97 -1.37 8.77 6.50
C PHE A 97 -0.85 10.05 7.12
N GLN A 98 -0.84 10.11 8.45
CA GLN A 98 -0.08 11.15 9.13
C GLN A 98 1.41 10.80 9.09
N HIS A 99 2.26 11.77 8.77
CA HIS A 99 3.69 11.67 8.89
C HIS A 99 4.07 11.68 10.37
N VAL A 100 4.24 10.48 10.91
CA VAL A 100 4.69 10.23 12.29
C VAL A 100 5.88 9.28 12.27
N ALA A 101 6.68 9.30 13.33
CA ALA A 101 7.71 8.29 13.54
C ALA A 101 7.08 6.89 13.54
N ALA A 102 7.78 5.89 12.99
CA ALA A 102 7.26 4.53 12.95
C ALA A 102 6.99 4.03 14.38
N PRO A 103 5.79 3.46 14.65
CA PRO A 103 5.41 3.02 15.99
C PRO A 103 6.09 1.72 16.45
N GLY A 104 6.94 1.08 15.62
CA GLY A 104 7.63 -0.16 15.97
C GLY A 104 8.16 -0.96 14.77
N ASP A 105 8.56 -2.20 15.06
CA ASP A 105 9.44 -3.06 14.27
C ASP A 105 8.90 -3.32 12.85
N GLY A 106 9.55 -2.73 11.84
CA GLY A 106 9.42 -3.12 10.43
C GLY A 106 8.39 -2.35 9.60
N GLN A 107 7.63 -1.41 10.16
CA GLN A 107 6.82 -0.48 9.35
C GLN A 107 7.66 0.72 8.92
N ALA A 108 7.69 1.01 7.62
CA ALA A 108 8.33 2.22 7.14
C ALA A 108 7.50 3.46 7.56
N PRO A 109 8.13 4.49 8.16
CA PRO A 109 7.44 5.73 8.52
C PRO A 109 6.74 6.32 7.28
N PRO A 110 5.46 6.75 7.38
CA PRO A 110 4.79 7.42 6.27
C PRO A 110 5.62 8.57 5.70
N ALA A 111 5.48 8.82 4.40
CA ALA A 111 6.31 9.74 3.61
C ALA A 111 7.78 9.35 3.43
N SER A 112 8.34 8.37 4.15
CA SER A 112 9.75 7.99 3.98
C SER A 112 10.04 7.29 2.63
N PRO A 113 11.30 7.23 2.16
CA PRO A 113 11.64 6.49 0.95
C PRO A 113 11.34 4.99 1.07
N ALA A 114 11.46 4.42 2.28
CA ALA A 114 11.11 3.02 2.51
C ALA A 114 9.60 2.77 2.41
N TRP A 115 8.79 3.76 2.79
CA TRP A 115 7.33 3.69 2.68
C TRP A 115 6.85 3.78 1.24
N ILE A 116 7.49 4.62 0.42
CA ILE A 116 7.26 4.64 -1.04
C ILE A 116 7.57 3.26 -1.63
N ARG A 117 8.73 2.70 -1.32
CA ARG A 117 9.11 1.34 -1.78
C ARG A 117 8.06 0.30 -1.38
N GLN A 118 7.68 0.27 -0.10
CA GLN A 118 6.66 -0.63 0.42
C GLN A 118 5.30 -0.44 -0.28
N GLY A 119 4.91 0.79 -0.58
CA GLY A 119 3.69 1.08 -1.35
C GLY A 119 3.77 0.52 -2.77
N THR A 120 4.88 0.72 -3.47
CA THR A 120 5.06 0.22 -4.84
C THR A 120 5.02 -1.31 -4.90
N GLU A 121 5.62 -1.99 -3.92
CA GLU A 121 5.55 -3.46 -3.78
C GLU A 121 4.11 -3.96 -3.54
N ARG A 122 3.25 -3.10 -2.99
CA ARG A 122 1.82 -3.36 -2.75
C ARG A 122 0.92 -2.93 -3.91
N GLY A 123 1.48 -2.39 -4.99
CA GLY A 123 0.74 -1.95 -6.17
C GLY A 123 0.15 -0.54 -6.05
N VAL A 124 0.68 0.30 -5.17
CA VAL A 124 0.35 1.73 -5.13
C VAL A 124 0.85 2.39 -6.41
N GLY A 125 -0.05 3.09 -7.11
CA GLY A 125 0.22 3.69 -8.40
C GLY A 125 0.77 5.11 -8.33
N ALA A 126 0.51 5.85 -7.25
CA ALA A 126 1.05 7.20 -7.06
C ALA A 126 1.16 7.57 -5.58
N PHE A 127 2.05 8.53 -5.30
CA PHE A 127 2.31 9.06 -3.97
C PHE A 127 2.13 10.57 -3.95
N VAL A 128 1.45 11.07 -2.92
CA VAL A 128 1.29 12.52 -2.69
C VAL A 128 1.81 12.86 -1.30
N LEU A 129 2.67 13.87 -1.25
CA LEU A 129 3.39 14.32 -0.08
C LEU A 129 3.01 15.78 0.20
N ILE A 130 2.17 16.01 1.21
CA ILE A 130 1.62 17.35 1.52
C ILE A 130 2.37 17.93 2.71
N THR A 131 3.06 19.06 2.53
CA THR A 131 3.90 19.72 3.55
C THR A 131 4.96 18.82 4.19
N THR A 132 5.33 17.71 3.55
CA THR A 132 6.37 16.81 4.06
C THR A 132 7.70 17.07 3.37
N PRO A 133 8.83 17.06 4.09
CA PRO A 133 10.16 17.21 3.48
C PRO A 133 10.43 16.13 2.43
N VAL A 134 10.96 16.53 1.28
CA VAL A 134 11.30 15.62 0.17
C VAL A 134 12.80 15.66 -0.11
N THR A 135 13.36 14.50 -0.40
CA THR A 135 14.80 14.33 -0.64
C THR A 135 15.03 13.58 -1.95
N LYS A 136 16.26 13.66 -2.49
CA LYS A 136 16.66 12.90 -3.69
C LYS A 136 16.47 11.38 -3.53
N ALA A 137 16.41 10.85 -2.30
CA ALA A 137 16.12 9.44 -2.07
C ALA A 137 14.66 9.09 -2.42
N HIS A 138 13.71 9.98 -2.12
CA HIS A 138 12.31 9.79 -2.49
C HIS A 138 12.16 9.73 -4.02
N LEU A 139 12.75 10.71 -4.72
CA LEU A 139 12.73 10.76 -6.19
C LEU A 139 13.33 9.50 -6.82
N ARG A 140 14.47 9.02 -6.30
CA ARG A 140 15.11 7.79 -6.80
C ARG A 140 14.23 6.56 -6.62
N VAL A 141 13.59 6.39 -5.46
CA VAL A 141 12.72 5.24 -5.20
C VAL A 141 11.47 5.28 -6.08
N ALA A 142 10.83 6.45 -6.18
CA ALA A 142 9.65 6.65 -7.01
C ALA A 142 9.96 6.39 -8.51
N ALA A 143 11.05 6.97 -9.01
CA ALA A 143 11.49 6.79 -10.40
C ALA A 143 11.84 5.33 -10.73
N ALA A 144 12.54 4.62 -9.83
CA ALA A 144 12.89 3.22 -10.03
C ALA A 144 11.65 2.30 -10.16
N ALA A 145 10.52 2.73 -9.60
CA ALA A 145 9.26 2.00 -9.66
C ALA A 145 8.27 2.56 -10.71
N ASN A 146 8.67 3.57 -11.50
CA ASN A 146 7.79 4.32 -12.40
C ASN A 146 6.52 4.84 -11.71
N ALA A 147 6.61 5.19 -10.43
CA ALA A 147 5.50 5.69 -9.64
C ALA A 147 5.60 7.22 -9.53
N PRO A 148 4.59 8.00 -9.97
CA PRO A 148 4.54 9.44 -9.74
C PRO A 148 4.63 9.78 -8.25
N LEU A 149 5.48 10.76 -7.94
CA LEU A 149 5.60 11.37 -6.62
C LEU A 149 5.32 12.86 -6.75
N ILE A 150 4.20 13.30 -6.16
CA ILE A 150 3.75 14.69 -6.20
C ILE A 150 3.97 15.31 -4.82
N VAL A 151 4.56 16.50 -4.79
CA VAL A 151 4.79 17.26 -3.56
C VAL A 151 3.85 18.46 -3.54
N VAL A 152 3.04 18.58 -2.50
CA VAL A 152 2.12 19.71 -2.34
C VAL A 152 2.61 20.59 -1.21
N ASP A 153 2.82 21.87 -1.52
CA ASP A 153 3.26 22.92 -0.61
C ASP A 153 4.46 22.51 0.26
N PRO A 154 5.64 22.32 -0.36
CA PRO A 154 6.82 21.85 0.34
C PRO A 154 7.33 22.89 1.34
N LEU A 155 7.52 22.49 2.61
CA LEU A 155 8.02 23.37 3.68
C LEU A 155 9.47 23.84 3.51
N VAL A 156 10.23 23.16 2.64
CA VAL A 156 11.63 23.44 2.32
C VAL A 156 11.83 23.29 0.81
N GLY A 157 12.92 23.84 0.27
CA GLY A 157 13.26 23.68 -1.14
C GLY A 157 13.22 22.22 -1.59
N ILE A 158 12.54 21.97 -2.71
CA ILE A 158 12.43 20.63 -3.29
C ILE A 158 13.66 20.31 -4.16
N PRO A 159 14.10 19.04 -4.25
CA PRO A 159 15.16 18.67 -5.16
C PRO A 159 14.72 18.81 -6.63
N ASP A 160 15.67 19.15 -7.51
CA ASP A 160 15.44 19.19 -8.97
C ASP A 160 14.78 17.90 -9.49
N GLY A 161 13.78 18.07 -10.36
CA GLY A 161 13.01 16.97 -10.94
C GLY A 161 11.84 16.47 -10.09
N ALA A 162 11.59 17.06 -8.91
CA ALA A 162 10.35 16.85 -8.18
C ALA A 162 9.17 17.54 -8.88
N LEU A 163 8.05 16.84 -9.03
CA LEU A 163 6.77 17.48 -9.40
C LEU A 163 6.18 18.12 -8.15
N SER A 164 5.92 19.42 -8.22
CA SER A 164 5.33 20.15 -7.10
C SER A 164 4.15 21.02 -7.48
N VAL A 165 3.21 21.15 -6.56
CA VAL A 165 2.11 22.11 -6.58
C VAL A 165 2.27 23.00 -5.34
N GLY A 166 2.29 24.31 -5.52
CA GLY A 166 2.43 25.30 -4.45
C GLY A 166 1.65 26.56 -4.78
#